data_AF-A0A4R3K708-F1
#
_entry.id   AF-A0A4R3K708-F1
#
_cell.length_a   1.000
_cell.length_b   1.000
_cell.length_c   1.000
_cell.angle_alpha   90.00
_cell.angle_beta   90.00
_cell.angle_gamma   90.00
#
_symmetry.space_group_name_H-M   'P 1'
#
loop_
_entity.id
_entity.type
_entity.pdbx_description
1 polymer ?
#
loop_
_entity_poly.entity_id
_entity_poly.type
_entity_poly.pdbx_seq_one_letter_code
_entity_poly.pdbx_strand_id
1 'polypeptide(L)'
;MLLKKKIIKFISTGILTGLIGLHTANGASAEVIRPKSIDFSGYEYIHSTDSRGLTIYWQHTHVNNKPTTDTVSYSVSRQAYSSANVSVSSTFNAMVEQVGVSTEVSLGASVTKITTISWTIPAYSTYTLRYGSRWAKASGVERYWYRGNIVSSKYVSGQWTYEGYSDSIKQ
;
A
#
# COMPACT_ATOMS: atom_id res chain seq x y z
N MET A 1 10.38 27.11 -2.55
CA MET A 1 11.06 26.21 -1.60
C MET A 1 9.98 25.50 -0.77
N LEU A 2 9.59 24.29 -1.16
CA LEU A 2 8.45 23.57 -0.57
C LEU A 2 8.88 22.85 0.71
N LEU A 3 8.30 23.23 1.85
CA LEU A 3 8.47 22.60 3.15
C LEU A 3 7.89 21.17 3.10
N LYS A 4 8.73 20.15 2.98
CA LYS A 4 8.31 18.75 3.10
C LYS A 4 7.99 18.46 4.57
N LYS A 5 6.70 18.31 4.91
CA LYS A 5 6.25 17.85 6.23
C LYS A 5 6.75 16.41 6.46
N LYS A 6 7.79 16.26 7.29
CA LYS A 6 8.19 14.96 7.85
C LYS A 6 7.16 14.55 8.90
N ILE A 7 6.34 13.55 8.61
CA ILE A 7 5.49 12.91 9.61
C ILE A 7 6.32 11.81 10.27
N ILE A 8 6.77 12.07 11.50
CA ILE A 8 7.46 11.09 12.35
C ILE A 8 6.38 10.50 13.27
N LYS A 9 5.92 9.27 12.99
CA LYS A 9 5.03 8.53 13.91
C LYS A 9 5.88 7.59 14.76
N PHE A 10 6.09 7.94 16.03
CA PHE A 10 6.56 7.01 17.06
C PHE A 10 5.39 6.11 17.46
N ILE A 11 5.48 4.81 17.18
CA ILE A 11 4.51 3.83 17.70
C ILE A 11 5.09 3.30 19.02
N SER A 12 4.64 3.86 20.15
CA SER A 12 4.98 3.32 21.47
C SER A 12 3.97 2.23 21.84
N THR A 13 4.48 1.06 22.22
CA THR A 13 3.66 -0.05 22.71
C THR A 13 3.32 0.21 24.18
N GLY A 14 2.17 0.84 24.43
CA GLY A 14 1.65 1.03 25.78
C GLY A 14 0.93 -0.21 26.29
N ILE A 15 1.41 -0.81 27.39
CA ILE A 15 0.59 -1.65 28.26
C ILE A 15 0.25 -0.79 29.48
N LEU A 16 -1.00 -0.37 29.57
CA LEU A 16 -1.60 0.30 30.73
C LEU A 16 -2.42 -0.75 31.48
N THR A 17 -1.93 -1.20 32.62
CA THR A 17 -2.74 -1.91 33.63
C THR A 17 -2.58 -1.19 34.95
N GLY A 18 -3.63 -0.45 35.33
CA GLY A 18 -3.77 0.07 36.68
C GLY A 18 -4.25 -1.02 37.62
N LEU A 19 -3.75 -1.00 38.85
CA LEU A 19 -4.49 -1.48 40.01
C LEU A 19 -4.07 -0.65 41.23
N ILE A 20 -5.01 0.13 41.74
CA ILE A 20 -4.90 0.87 43.00
C ILE A 20 -5.13 -0.14 44.12
N GLY A 21 -4.11 -0.37 44.94
CA GLY A 21 -4.19 -1.15 46.18
C GLY A 21 -3.46 -0.41 47.29
N LEU A 22 -4.22 0.22 48.16
CA LEU A 22 -3.75 0.94 49.35
C LEU A 22 -3.48 -0.07 50.47
N HIS A 23 -2.22 -0.30 50.82
CA HIS A 23 -1.84 -1.01 52.06
C HIS A 23 -0.72 -0.30 52.81
N THR A 24 -0.84 -0.38 54.13
CA THR A 24 -0.18 0.35 55.21
C THR A 24 1.34 0.18 55.29
N ALA A 25 1.99 1.24 55.75
CA ALA A 25 3.43 1.41 55.90
C ALA A 25 4.12 0.34 56.79
N ASN A 26 5.28 -0.15 56.34
CA ASN A 26 6.47 -0.40 57.15
C ASN A 26 7.68 -0.73 56.26
N GLY A 27 8.79 0.00 56.45
CA GLY A 27 10.09 -0.31 55.84
C GLY A 27 10.37 0.36 54.49
N ALA A 28 10.54 1.68 54.48
CA ALA A 28 11.01 2.40 53.29
C ALA A 28 12.52 2.14 53.07
N SER A 29 12.86 1.02 52.44
CA SER A 29 14.08 0.97 51.64
C SER A 29 13.83 1.89 50.44
N ALA A 30 14.57 3.00 50.34
CA ALA A 30 14.45 3.90 49.21
C ALA A 30 14.70 3.11 47.92
N GLU A 31 13.63 2.82 47.18
CA GLU A 31 13.73 2.28 45.83
C GLU A 31 14.46 3.34 45.00
N VAL A 32 15.67 3.02 44.55
CA VAL A 32 16.42 3.87 43.63
C VAL A 32 15.60 3.94 42.35
N ILE A 33 14.82 5.01 42.19
CA ILE A 33 14.12 5.33 40.96
C ILE A 33 15.20 5.61 39.91
N ARG A 34 15.58 4.59 39.15
CA ARG A 34 16.43 4.77 37.97
C ARG A 34 15.61 5.53 36.93
N PRO A 35 16.13 6.59 36.31
CA PRO A 35 15.41 7.26 35.24
C PRO A 35 15.08 6.22 34.17
N LYS A 36 13.79 6.01 33.92
CA LYS A 36 13.30 5.16 32.85
C LYS A 36 13.81 5.73 31.54
N SER A 37 14.79 5.10 30.92
CA SER A 37 15.34 5.55 29.64
C SER A 37 14.21 5.56 28.61
N ILE A 38 14.07 6.65 27.86
CA ILE A 38 13.18 6.67 26.70
C ILE A 38 13.79 5.72 25.67
N ASP A 39 13.08 4.64 25.35
CA ASP A 39 13.52 3.70 24.33
C ASP A 39 13.24 4.29 22.94
N PHE A 40 14.32 4.71 22.26
CA PHE A 40 14.29 5.20 20.88
C PHE A 40 14.59 4.07 19.89
N SER A 41 14.19 2.83 20.20
CA SER A 41 14.37 1.69 19.31
C SER A 41 13.13 1.46 18.46
N GLY A 42 13.31 1.13 17.18
CA GLY A 42 12.19 0.90 16.27
C GLY A 42 12.53 0.99 14.80
N TYR A 43 11.55 0.66 13.96
CA TYR A 43 11.67 0.76 12.51
C TYR A 43 11.10 2.08 11.99
N GLU A 44 11.82 2.71 11.06
CA GLU A 44 11.40 3.89 10.33
C GLU A 44 11.42 3.58 8.83
N TYR A 45 10.36 3.96 8.12
CA TYR A 45 10.35 3.97 6.66
C TYR A 45 10.54 5.39 6.13
N ILE A 46 11.54 5.58 5.28
CA ILE A 46 11.82 6.85 4.59
C ILE A 46 11.50 6.66 3.11
N HIS A 47 10.38 7.25 2.69
CA HIS A 47 9.94 7.24 1.30
C HIS A 47 10.96 7.93 0.38
N SER A 48 11.25 7.33 -0.78
CA SER A 48 12.14 7.91 -1.79
C SER A 48 11.42 8.20 -3.10
N THR A 49 10.78 7.21 -3.69
CA THR A 49 10.07 7.34 -4.97
C THR A 49 8.82 6.49 -5.00
N ASP A 50 7.84 6.94 -5.78
CA ASP A 50 6.71 6.14 -6.22
C ASP A 50 6.39 6.37 -7.69
N SER A 51 5.67 5.40 -8.26
CA SER A 51 5.04 5.52 -9.55
C SER A 51 3.75 4.73 -9.57
N ARG A 52 2.86 5.12 -10.49
CA ARG A 52 1.61 4.42 -10.78
C ARG A 52 1.57 4.10 -12.25
N GLY A 53 0.84 3.04 -12.60
CA GLY A 53 0.67 2.67 -13.99
C GLY A 53 -0.47 1.69 -14.20
N LEU A 54 -0.51 1.17 -15.42
CA LEU A 54 -1.52 0.25 -15.90
C LEU A 54 -0.82 -1.02 -16.41
N THR A 55 -1.47 -2.16 -16.24
CA THR A 55 -1.13 -3.40 -16.92
C THR A 55 -2.38 -3.85 -17.67
N ILE A 56 -2.30 -3.91 -19.00
CA ILE A 56 -3.35 -4.45 -19.86
C ILE A 56 -3.27 -5.98 -19.79
N TYR A 57 -4.33 -6.64 -19.31
CA TYR A 57 -4.43 -8.10 -19.29
C TYR A 57 -5.24 -8.65 -20.46
N TRP A 58 -6.18 -7.85 -20.95
CA TRP A 58 -7.06 -8.22 -22.04
C TRP A 58 -7.27 -7.01 -22.96
N GLN A 59 -7.24 -7.25 -24.27
CA GLN A 59 -7.63 -6.27 -25.27
C GLN A 59 -8.40 -6.94 -26.40
N HIS A 60 -9.30 -6.19 -27.03
CA HIS A 60 -10.04 -6.63 -28.20
C HIS A 60 -10.45 -5.43 -29.06
N THR A 61 -10.32 -5.53 -30.37
CA THR A 61 -10.80 -4.51 -31.31
C THR A 61 -12.21 -4.84 -31.74
N HIS A 62 -13.16 -3.96 -31.45
CA HIS A 62 -14.56 -4.09 -31.86
C HIS A 62 -14.89 -3.07 -32.95
N VAL A 63 -15.58 -3.53 -34.00
CA VAL A 63 -16.05 -2.69 -35.10
C VAL A 63 -17.57 -2.66 -35.07
N ASN A 64 -18.13 -1.47 -34.90
CA ASN A 64 -19.56 -1.24 -35.04
C ASN A 64 -19.88 -0.65 -36.42
N ASN A 65 -20.33 -1.48 -37.35
CA ASN A 65 -20.74 -1.06 -38.69
C ASN A 65 -22.22 -0.66 -38.78
N LYS A 66 -22.92 -0.55 -37.65
CA LYS A 66 -24.35 -0.23 -37.59
C LYS A 66 -24.55 1.28 -37.43
N PRO A 67 -25.71 1.82 -37.85
CA PRO A 67 -26.10 3.22 -37.65
C PRO A 67 -26.45 3.57 -36.21
N THR A 68 -26.49 2.59 -35.32
CA THR A 68 -26.80 2.76 -33.90
C THR A 68 -25.63 2.32 -33.03
N THR A 69 -25.61 2.79 -31.80
CA THR A 69 -24.69 2.31 -30.77
C THR A 69 -24.81 0.80 -30.57
N ASP A 70 -23.69 0.14 -30.34
CA ASP A 70 -23.57 -1.29 -30.03
C ASP A 70 -23.06 -1.47 -28.59
N THR A 71 -23.51 -2.51 -27.90
CA THR A 71 -23.04 -2.82 -26.54
C THR A 71 -22.57 -4.27 -26.49
N VAL A 72 -21.30 -4.45 -26.14
CA VAL A 72 -20.67 -5.77 -26.03
C VAL A 72 -20.20 -6.03 -24.62
N SER A 73 -20.30 -7.28 -24.17
CA SER A 73 -19.88 -7.69 -22.83
C SER A 73 -18.94 -8.88 -22.91
N TYR A 74 -17.84 -8.84 -22.16
CA TYR A 74 -16.86 -9.91 -22.09
C TYR A 74 -16.57 -10.30 -20.64
N SER A 75 -16.44 -11.59 -20.39
CA SER A 75 -15.86 -12.11 -19.14
C SER A 75 -14.35 -12.03 -19.26
N VAL A 76 -13.73 -11.20 -18.43
CA VAL A 76 -12.30 -10.86 -18.49
C VAL A 76 -11.65 -11.09 -17.13
N SER A 77 -10.35 -11.34 -17.14
CA SER A 77 -9.59 -11.63 -15.93
C SER A 77 -8.32 -10.79 -15.82
N ARG A 78 -7.95 -10.45 -14.60
CA ARG A 78 -6.66 -9.80 -14.27
C ARG A 78 -6.07 -10.40 -12.99
N GLN A 79 -4.79 -10.17 -12.76
CA GLN A 79 -4.17 -10.47 -11.46
C GLN A 79 -4.27 -9.26 -10.54
N ALA A 80 -4.69 -9.51 -9.30
CA ALA A 80 -4.51 -8.60 -8.18
C ALA A 80 -3.40 -9.15 -7.28
N TYR A 81 -2.38 -8.34 -6.98
CA TYR A 81 -1.19 -8.81 -6.27
C TYR A 81 -0.61 -7.73 -5.35
N SER A 82 0.19 -8.17 -4.39
CA SER A 82 1.01 -7.30 -3.56
C SER A 82 2.33 -8.00 -3.24
N SER A 83 3.46 -7.35 -3.53
CA SER A 83 4.80 -7.87 -3.24
C SER A 83 5.71 -6.76 -2.75
N ALA A 84 6.63 -7.10 -1.84
CA ALA A 84 7.61 -6.15 -1.33
C ALA A 84 8.86 -6.85 -0.82
N ASN A 85 10.00 -6.18 -0.93
CA ASN A 85 11.22 -6.51 -0.21
C ASN A 85 11.34 -5.60 1.00
N VAL A 86 10.79 -6.03 2.13
CA VAL A 86 10.81 -5.34 3.43
C VAL A 86 11.26 -6.32 4.51
N SER A 87 11.74 -5.84 5.66
CA SER A 87 12.08 -6.75 6.77
C SER A 87 10.89 -6.97 7.69
N VAL A 88 9.96 -6.00 7.75
CA VAL A 88 8.72 -6.10 8.52
C VAL A 88 7.53 -5.61 7.70
N SER A 89 6.36 -6.22 7.91
CA SER A 89 5.12 -5.87 7.19
C SER A 89 4.64 -4.43 7.46
N SER A 90 4.97 -3.86 8.63
CA SER A 90 4.66 -2.46 8.95
C SER A 90 5.36 -1.47 8.02
N THR A 91 6.55 -1.79 7.52
CA THR A 91 7.25 -0.99 6.51
C THR A 91 6.45 -0.96 5.21
N PHE A 92 5.90 -2.10 4.79
CA PHE A 92 5.04 -2.14 3.61
C PHE A 92 3.74 -1.33 3.81
N ASN A 93 3.11 -1.41 4.98
CA ASN A 93 1.94 -0.59 5.30
C ASN A 93 2.28 0.91 5.25
N ALA A 94 3.45 1.32 5.74
CA ALA A 94 3.93 2.69 5.63
C ALA A 94 4.20 3.09 4.18
N MET A 95 4.73 2.19 3.33
CA MET A 95 4.82 2.44 1.88
C MET A 95 3.45 2.72 1.27
N VAL A 96 2.46 1.88 1.56
CA VAL A 96 1.09 2.00 1.06
C VAL A 96 0.46 3.33 1.51
N GLU A 97 0.63 3.71 2.78
CA GLU A 97 0.16 5.00 3.33
C GLU A 97 0.82 6.19 2.61
N GLN A 98 2.13 6.13 2.36
CA GLN A 98 2.85 7.22 1.67
C GLN A 98 2.43 7.38 0.20
N VAL A 99 2.16 6.28 -0.51
CA VAL A 99 1.64 6.35 -1.89
C VAL A 99 0.18 6.81 -1.91
N GLY A 100 -0.59 6.51 -0.87
CA GLY A 100 -1.99 6.95 -0.74
C GLY A 100 -2.98 6.16 -1.60
N VAL A 101 -2.65 4.92 -1.98
CA VAL A 101 -3.60 3.96 -2.59
C VAL A 101 -3.48 2.62 -1.89
N SER A 102 -4.62 2.04 -1.52
CA SER A 102 -4.69 0.76 -0.82
C SER A 102 -4.20 -0.41 -1.66
N THR A 103 -4.04 -1.57 -1.04
CA THR A 103 -3.80 -2.83 -1.76
C THR A 103 -5.13 -3.57 -1.95
N GLU A 104 -5.26 -4.31 -3.05
CA GLU A 104 -6.42 -5.19 -3.25
C GLU A 104 -6.32 -6.52 -2.50
N VAL A 105 -5.07 -6.92 -2.18
CA VAL A 105 -4.74 -8.17 -1.49
C VAL A 105 -3.66 -7.91 -0.46
N SER A 106 -3.54 -8.84 0.50
CA SER A 106 -2.48 -8.82 1.51
C SER A 106 -1.09 -8.97 0.90
N LEU A 107 -0.07 -8.48 1.60
CA LEU A 107 1.33 -8.61 1.19
C LEU A 107 1.71 -10.08 0.93
N GLY A 108 2.31 -10.35 -0.23
CA GLY A 108 2.74 -11.68 -0.66
C GLY A 108 1.67 -12.48 -1.42
N ALA A 109 0.43 -11.99 -1.49
CA ALA A 109 -0.65 -12.67 -2.21
C ALA A 109 -0.70 -12.27 -3.69
N SER A 110 -1.19 -13.21 -4.52
CA SER A 110 -1.61 -12.98 -5.90
C SER A 110 -2.89 -13.76 -6.17
N VAL A 111 -3.94 -13.10 -6.66
CA VAL A 111 -5.23 -13.73 -6.95
C VAL A 111 -5.74 -13.30 -8.32
N THR A 112 -6.34 -14.25 -9.05
CA THR A 112 -7.06 -13.95 -10.29
C THR A 112 -8.43 -13.35 -9.94
N LYS A 113 -8.71 -12.15 -10.44
CA LYS A 113 -10.04 -11.53 -10.39
C LYS A 113 -10.68 -11.69 -11.76
N ILE A 114 -11.86 -12.30 -11.81
CA ILE A 114 -12.69 -12.44 -13.02
C ILE A 114 -13.90 -11.51 -12.87
N THR A 115 -14.23 -10.78 -13.92
CA THR A 115 -15.41 -9.90 -13.95
C THR A 115 -15.98 -9.82 -15.36
N THR A 116 -17.26 -9.46 -15.46
CA THR A 116 -17.89 -9.12 -16.74
C THR A 116 -17.87 -7.61 -16.91
N ILE A 117 -17.29 -7.13 -18.02
CA ILE A 117 -17.28 -5.70 -18.38
C ILE A 117 -18.06 -5.52 -19.66
N SER A 118 -18.86 -4.46 -19.69
CA SER A 118 -19.63 -4.03 -20.87
C SER A 118 -19.04 -2.73 -21.43
N TRP A 119 -18.93 -2.65 -22.74
CA TRP A 119 -18.51 -1.46 -23.48
C TRP A 119 -19.58 -1.04 -24.47
N THR A 120 -19.72 0.27 -24.64
CA THR A 120 -20.69 0.90 -25.54
C THR A 120 -19.94 1.58 -26.68
N ILE A 121 -20.20 1.14 -27.91
CA ILE A 121 -19.45 1.50 -29.10
C ILE A 121 -20.34 2.33 -30.03
N PRO A 122 -19.99 3.59 -30.31
CA PRO A 122 -20.75 4.45 -31.21
C PRO A 122 -20.96 3.84 -32.60
N ALA A 123 -21.98 4.32 -33.30
CA ALA A 123 -22.27 3.96 -34.68
C ALA A 123 -21.05 4.19 -35.59
N TYR A 124 -20.88 3.33 -36.60
CA TYR A 124 -19.83 3.43 -37.63
C TYR A 124 -18.42 3.71 -37.08
N SER A 125 -18.02 2.98 -36.05
CA SER A 125 -16.75 3.24 -35.36
C SER A 125 -16.02 1.97 -34.97
N THR A 126 -14.71 2.09 -34.84
CA THR A 126 -13.81 1.02 -34.39
C THR A 126 -13.14 1.45 -33.10
N TYR A 127 -13.19 0.60 -32.08
CA TYR A 127 -12.61 0.85 -30.78
C TYR A 127 -11.78 -0.33 -30.32
N THR A 128 -10.63 -0.05 -29.71
CA THR A 128 -9.88 -1.04 -28.93
C THR A 128 -10.35 -0.99 -27.48
N LEU A 129 -10.97 -2.08 -27.04
CA LEU A 129 -11.45 -2.30 -25.68
C LEU A 129 -10.30 -2.88 -24.87
N ARG A 130 -10.07 -2.36 -23.66
CA ARG A 130 -8.99 -2.85 -22.79
C ARG A 130 -9.49 -3.07 -21.39
N TYR A 131 -8.96 -4.10 -20.75
CA TYR A 131 -9.19 -4.40 -19.35
C TYR A 131 -7.87 -4.79 -18.68
N GLY A 132 -7.71 -4.38 -17.43
CA GLY A 132 -6.55 -4.77 -16.66
C GLY A 132 -6.51 -4.21 -15.24
N SER A 133 -5.29 -4.09 -14.69
CA SER A 133 -5.07 -3.59 -13.33
C SER A 133 -4.37 -2.24 -13.35
N ARG A 134 -4.75 -1.36 -12.43
CA ARG A 134 -3.88 -0.27 -12.02
C ARG A 134 -2.95 -0.76 -10.93
N TRP A 135 -1.69 -0.34 -11.02
CA TRP A 135 -0.66 -0.70 -10.04
C TRP A 135 0.04 0.52 -9.51
N ALA A 136 0.56 0.39 -8.29
CA ALA A 136 1.48 1.32 -7.68
C ALA A 136 2.78 0.59 -7.34
N LYS A 137 3.88 1.31 -7.45
CA LYS A 137 5.21 0.86 -7.04
C LYS A 137 5.84 1.96 -6.19
N ALA A 138 6.50 1.57 -5.10
CA ALA A 138 7.22 2.50 -4.26
C ALA A 138 8.57 1.93 -3.83
N SER A 139 9.47 2.83 -3.49
CA SER A 139 10.73 2.47 -2.86
C SER A 139 11.18 3.51 -1.85
N GLY A 140 12.06 3.06 -0.96
CA GLY A 140 12.62 3.88 0.08
C GLY A 140 13.67 3.15 0.88
N VAL A 141 13.87 3.62 2.10
CA VAL A 141 14.81 3.02 3.04
C VAL A 141 14.09 2.66 4.32
N GLU A 142 14.29 1.43 4.78
CA GLU A 142 13.91 0.97 6.11
C GLU A 142 15.12 1.13 7.03
N ARG A 143 14.95 1.83 8.14
CA ARG A 143 15.98 1.99 9.17
C ARG A 143 15.55 1.35 10.46
N TYR A 144 16.47 0.65 11.10
CA TYR A 144 16.31 0.22 12.48
C TYR A 144 17.13 1.12 13.40
N TRP A 145 16.45 1.71 14.36
CA TRP A 145 17.04 2.50 15.43
C TRP A 145 17.20 1.63 16.67
N TYR A 146 18.30 1.80 17.38
CA TYR A 146 18.49 1.25 18.71
C TYR A 146 19.10 2.32 19.59
N ARG A 147 18.40 2.69 20.67
CA ARG A 147 18.84 3.74 21.61
C ARG A 147 19.27 5.03 20.89
N GLY A 148 18.50 5.45 19.88
CA GLY A 148 18.73 6.69 19.14
C GLY A 148 19.83 6.65 18.08
N ASN A 149 20.46 5.48 17.85
CA ASN A 149 21.44 5.29 16.78
C ASN A 149 20.87 4.42 15.67
N ILE A 150 21.23 4.72 14.41
CA ILE A 150 20.88 3.87 13.27
C ILE A 150 21.78 2.64 13.31
N VAL A 151 21.18 1.47 13.48
CA VAL A 151 21.87 0.17 13.51
C VAL A 151 21.80 -0.52 12.15
N SER A 152 20.72 -0.30 11.40
CA SER A 152 20.56 -0.85 10.05
C SER A 152 19.87 0.14 9.14
N SER A 153 20.23 0.11 7.87
CA SER A 153 19.64 0.90 6.81
C SER A 153 19.58 0.04 5.55
N LYS A 154 18.37 -0.34 5.13
CA LYS A 154 18.14 -1.25 4.01
C LYS A 154 17.27 -0.57 2.96
N TYR A 155 17.67 -0.65 1.70
CA TYR A 155 16.80 -0.28 0.60
C TYR A 155 15.63 -1.26 0.50
N VAL A 156 14.43 -0.72 0.40
CA VAL A 156 13.19 -1.50 0.37
C VAL A 156 12.33 -1.03 -0.79
N SER A 157 11.56 -1.95 -1.36
CA SER A 157 10.66 -1.66 -2.48
C SER A 157 9.39 -2.50 -2.37
N GLY A 158 8.31 -2.01 -2.96
CA GLY A 158 7.04 -2.69 -3.03
C GLY A 158 6.29 -2.38 -4.31
N GLN A 159 5.47 -3.31 -4.76
CA GLN A 159 4.58 -3.15 -5.91
C GLN A 159 3.26 -3.88 -5.64
N TRP A 160 2.15 -3.22 -5.93
CA TRP A 160 0.82 -3.77 -5.69
C TRP A 160 -0.20 -3.25 -6.69
N THR A 161 -1.27 -4.01 -6.88
CA THR A 161 -2.47 -3.51 -7.55
C THR A 161 -3.42 -2.89 -6.53
N TYR A 162 -4.14 -1.87 -6.97
CA TYR A 162 -5.10 -1.14 -6.11
C TYR A 162 -6.52 -1.10 -6.70
N GLU A 163 -6.68 -1.27 -8.01
CA GLU A 163 -7.99 -1.41 -8.65
C GLU A 163 -7.91 -2.07 -10.03
N GLY A 164 -9.04 -2.56 -10.52
CA GLY A 164 -9.21 -2.90 -11.94
C GLY A 164 -9.56 -1.67 -12.76
N TYR A 165 -9.23 -1.68 -14.05
CA TYR A 165 -9.67 -0.65 -14.98
C TYR A 165 -10.21 -1.27 -16.27
N SER A 166 -11.11 -0.54 -16.91
CA SER A 166 -11.58 -0.81 -18.26
C SER A 166 -11.71 0.51 -19.02
N ASP A 167 -11.29 0.52 -20.28
CA ASP A 167 -11.51 1.64 -21.18
C ASP A 167 -11.71 1.18 -22.62
N SER A 168 -12.01 2.16 -23.49
CA SER A 168 -12.13 1.97 -24.93
C SER A 168 -11.46 3.13 -25.65
N ILE A 169 -10.57 2.83 -26.59
CA ILE A 169 -9.85 3.83 -27.39
C ILE A 169 -10.32 3.76 -28.83
N LYS A 170 -10.80 4.89 -29.36
CA LYS A 170 -11.14 5.02 -30.78
C LYS A 170 -9.90 4.78 -31.64
N GLN A 171 -10.02 3.93 -32.66
CA GLN A 171 -8.98 3.73 -33.67
C GLN A 171 -9.03 4.81 -34.74
#